data_AF-A0A3Q1AWP1-F1
#
_entry.id   AF-A0A3Q1AWP1-F1
#
_cell.length_a   1.000
_cell.length_b   1.000
_cell.length_c   1.000
_cell.angle_alpha   90.00
_cell.angle_beta   90.00
_cell.angle_gamma   90.00
#
_symmetry.space_group_name_H-M   'P 1'
#
loop_
_entity.id
_entity.type
_entity.pdbx_description
1 polymer ?
#
loop_
_entity_poly.entity_id
_entity_poly.type
_entity_poly.pdbx_seq_one_letter_code
_entity_poly.pdbx_strand_id
1 'polypeptide(L)'
;MVKYDGYDCVCGIEFFMDESIKAANLVRKVNNKIKIPSEVEELVGKAVEHLGMVLSRAPIMTNWYYITYEKDPVLYMYQLWDDYADGDLRILLEAANPQRKTDWMVETVISSQHK
;
A
#
# COMPACT_ATOMS: atom_id res chain seq x y z
N MET A 1 -1.15 5.91 10.84
CA MET A 1 -0.23 5.62 9.72
C MET A 1 0.04 6.91 8.97
N VAL A 2 1.28 7.10 8.52
CA VAL A 2 1.76 8.32 7.86
C VAL A 2 2.47 7.93 6.57
N LYS A 3 2.13 8.62 5.47
CA LYS A 3 2.90 8.61 4.22
C LYS A 3 3.61 9.95 4.12
N TYR A 4 4.92 9.91 3.97
CA TYR A 4 5.75 11.10 3.78
C TYR A 4 5.90 11.40 2.29
N ASP A 5 5.85 12.68 1.93
CA ASP A 5 6.11 13.12 0.56
C ASP A 5 7.54 12.70 0.15
N GLY A 6 7.66 12.04 -1.01
CA GLY A 6 8.93 11.56 -1.55
C GLY A 6 9.42 10.21 -1.00
N TYR A 7 8.69 9.57 -0.09
CA TYR A 7 9.01 8.23 0.41
C TYR A 7 7.95 7.22 0.01
N ASP A 8 8.37 6.01 -0.36
CA ASP A 8 7.47 4.95 -0.82
C ASP A 8 6.84 4.14 0.30
N CYS A 9 7.52 4.01 1.43
CA CYS A 9 7.03 3.30 2.61
C CYS A 9 5.98 4.09 3.40
N VAL A 10 5.19 3.36 4.19
CA VAL A 10 4.18 3.92 5.09
C VAL A 10 4.56 3.57 6.53
N CYS A 11 4.61 4.58 7.39
CA CYS A 11 5.05 4.41 8.78
C CYS A 11 3.87 4.35 9.75
N GLY A 12 3.93 3.45 10.72
CA GLY A 12 3.14 3.54 11.95
C GLY A 12 3.77 4.56 12.89
N ILE A 13 3.03 5.58 13.31
CA ILE A 13 3.52 6.61 14.22
C ILE A 13 2.45 6.92 15.25
N GLU A 14 2.84 6.92 16.52
CA GLU A 14 2.02 7.37 17.63
C GLU A 14 2.11 8.90 17.77
N PHE A 15 1.32 9.61 16.97
CA PHE A 15 1.30 11.09 16.91
C PHE A 15 1.21 11.80 18.27
N PHE A 16 0.60 11.15 19.27
CA PHE A 16 0.37 11.75 20.58
C PHE A 16 1.55 11.57 21.55
N MET A 17 2.39 10.56 21.33
CA MET A 17 3.48 10.19 22.26
C MET A 17 4.86 10.60 21.75
N ASP A 18 5.00 10.87 20.45
CA ASP A 18 6.29 11.21 19.86
C ASP A 18 6.63 12.70 20.04
N GLU A 19 7.63 12.98 20.88
CA GLU A 19 8.08 14.34 21.16
C GLU A 19 8.67 15.05 19.94
N SER A 20 9.17 14.30 18.93
CA SER A 20 9.72 14.87 17.70
C SER A 20 8.65 15.49 16.79
N ILE A 21 7.37 15.19 17.04
CA ILE A 21 6.23 15.58 16.18
C ILE A 21 5.46 16.79 16.74
N LYS A 22 5.78 17.25 17.95
CA LYS A 22 5.09 18.35 18.66
C LYS A 22 5.04 19.70 17.92
N ALA A 23 5.79 19.88 16.82
CA ALA A 23 5.87 21.11 16.02
C ALA A 23 5.25 21.01 14.61
N ALA A 24 4.63 19.89 14.22
CA ALA A 24 4.10 19.72 12.87
C ALA A 24 2.83 20.56 12.63
N ASN A 25 2.91 21.57 11.75
CA ASN A 25 1.73 22.26 11.23
C ASN A 25 0.96 21.31 10.30
N LEU A 26 -0.17 20.78 10.77
CA LEU A 26 -1.03 19.89 9.99
C LEU A 26 -1.68 20.65 8.83
N VAL A 27 -1.18 20.43 7.61
CA VAL A 27 -1.81 20.93 6.38
C VAL A 27 -2.55 19.78 5.72
N ARG A 28 -3.89 19.83 5.71
CA ARG A 28 -4.71 18.85 4.99
C ARG A 28 -4.67 19.16 3.49
N LYS A 29 -3.83 18.45 2.74
CA LYS A 29 -3.82 18.50 1.27
C LYS A 29 -4.10 17.10 0.72
N VAL A 30 -5.33 16.87 0.28
CA VAL A 30 -5.74 15.61 -0.34
C VAL A 30 -6.47 15.96 -1.63
N ASN A 31 -5.89 15.59 -2.78
CA ASN A 31 -6.49 15.87 -4.09
C ASN A 31 -7.29 14.66 -4.59
N ASN A 32 -8.53 14.51 -4.11
CA ASN A 32 -9.43 13.41 -4.51
C ASN A 32 -10.16 13.67 -5.84
N LYS A 33 -9.71 14.62 -6.66
CA LYS A 33 -10.35 14.91 -7.97
C LYS A 33 -9.98 13.92 -9.08
N ILE A 34 -9.19 12.90 -8.76
CA ILE A 34 -8.77 11.91 -9.75
C ILE A 34 -9.96 10.98 -10.01
N LYS A 35 -10.37 10.84 -11.26
CA LYS A 35 -11.40 9.86 -11.66
C LYS A 35 -10.84 8.47 -11.42
N ILE A 36 -11.51 7.71 -10.58
CA ILE A 36 -11.15 6.33 -10.26
C ILE A 36 -11.95 5.43 -11.20
N PRO A 37 -11.31 4.63 -12.06
CA PRO A 37 -12.01 3.63 -12.86
C PRO A 37 -12.78 2.64 -11.98
N SER A 38 -13.83 2.02 -12.52
CA SER A 38 -14.55 0.97 -11.80
C SER A 38 -13.71 -0.30 -11.61
N GLU A 39 -12.73 -0.54 -12.48
CA GLU A 39 -11.88 -1.73 -12.47
C GLU A 39 -10.74 -1.70 -11.43
N VAL A 40 -10.58 -0.63 -10.65
CA VAL A 40 -9.48 -0.50 -9.67
C VAL A 40 -9.44 -1.58 -8.59
N GLU A 41 -10.55 -2.27 -8.33
CA GLU A 41 -10.57 -3.38 -7.38
C GLU A 41 -9.91 -4.66 -7.95
N GLU A 42 -9.62 -4.71 -9.26
CA GLU A 42 -9.04 -5.87 -9.93
C GLU A 42 -7.64 -6.24 -9.40
N LEU A 43 -6.87 -5.24 -8.99
CA LEU A 43 -5.51 -5.43 -8.47
C LEU A 43 -5.51 -5.94 -7.03
N VAL A 44 -6.58 -5.74 -6.25
CA VAL A 44 -6.59 -6.07 -4.83
C VAL A 44 -6.51 -7.58 -4.62
N GLY A 45 -5.60 -8.01 -3.74
CA GLY A 45 -5.35 -9.40 -3.45
C GLY A 45 -4.59 -10.15 -4.53
N LYS A 46 -4.03 -9.45 -5.53
CA LYS A 46 -3.23 -10.06 -6.59
C LYS A 46 -1.74 -10.02 -6.28
N ALA A 47 -1.07 -11.11 -6.61
CA ALA A 47 0.37 -11.13 -6.78
C ALA A 47 0.75 -10.38 -8.06
N VAL A 48 1.79 -9.54 -7.98
CA VAL A 48 2.33 -8.77 -9.11
C VAL A 48 3.81 -9.08 -9.31
N GLU A 49 4.36 -8.68 -10.46
CA GLU A 49 5.79 -8.81 -10.74
C GLU A 49 6.66 -8.24 -9.60
N HIS A 50 7.90 -8.74 -9.49
CA HIS A 50 8.80 -8.49 -8.37
C HIS A 50 8.38 -9.12 -7.03
N LEU A 51 7.53 -10.15 -7.05
CA LEU A 51 7.05 -10.88 -5.85
C LEU A 51 6.31 -9.97 -4.86
N GLY A 52 5.62 -8.95 -5.40
CA GLY A 52 4.76 -8.07 -4.63
C GLY A 52 3.35 -8.64 -4.50
N MET A 53 2.65 -8.25 -3.44
CA MET A 53 1.21 -8.47 -3.32
C MET A 53 0.49 -7.20 -2.93
N VAL A 54 -0.54 -6.87 -3.71
CA VAL A 54 -1.43 -5.74 -3.47
C VAL A 54 -2.42 -6.12 -2.38
N LEU A 55 -2.39 -5.41 -1.26
CA LEU A 55 -3.15 -5.77 -0.07
C LEU A 55 -4.54 -5.14 -0.07
N SER A 56 -4.61 -3.84 -0.36
CA SER A 56 -5.85 -3.08 -0.39
C SER A 56 -5.61 -1.69 -0.97
N ARG A 57 -6.69 -0.94 -1.20
CA ARG A 57 -6.62 0.46 -1.58
C ARG A 57 -6.35 1.33 -0.35
N ALA A 58 -5.59 2.41 -0.54
CA ALA A 58 -5.38 3.38 0.52
C ALA A 58 -6.70 4.11 0.85
N PRO A 59 -7.05 4.26 2.14
CA PRO A 59 -8.37 4.76 2.54
C PRO A 59 -8.58 6.25 2.26
N ILE A 60 -7.51 7.05 2.28
CA ILE A 60 -7.57 8.51 2.08
C ILE A 60 -7.18 8.88 0.66
N MET A 61 -6.03 8.38 0.18
CA MET A 61 -5.55 8.59 -1.19
C MET A 61 -6.05 7.45 -2.07
N THR A 62 -7.31 7.52 -2.45
CA THR A 62 -8.06 6.41 -3.07
C THR A 62 -7.52 5.93 -4.43
N ASN A 63 -6.56 6.62 -5.03
CA ASN A 63 -5.87 6.20 -6.26
C ASN A 63 -4.56 5.44 -5.99
N TRP A 64 -4.23 5.24 -4.71
CA TRP A 64 -3.04 4.54 -4.27
C TRP A 64 -3.42 3.20 -3.65
N TYR A 65 -2.48 2.26 -3.73
CA TYR A 65 -2.62 0.91 -3.22
C TYR A 65 -1.55 0.63 -2.19
N TYR A 66 -1.91 -0.12 -1.16
CA TYR A 66 -0.96 -0.77 -0.28
C TYR A 66 -0.41 -2.02 -0.93
N ILE A 67 0.91 -2.16 -0.93
CA ILE A 67 1.63 -3.31 -1.46
C ILE A 67 2.75 -3.68 -0.51
N THR A 68 3.07 -4.96 -0.45
CA THR A 68 4.24 -5.47 0.28
C THR A 68 4.94 -6.55 -0.53
N TYR A 69 6.18 -6.85 -0.19
CA TYR A 69 7.03 -7.79 -0.91
C TYR A 69 7.44 -8.92 0.02
N GLU A 70 7.51 -10.14 -0.51
CA GLU A 70 7.89 -11.32 0.30
C GLU A 70 9.30 -11.19 0.90
N LYS A 71 10.22 -10.55 0.18
CA LYS A 71 11.62 -10.37 0.61
C LYS A 71 11.83 -9.16 1.51
N ASP A 72 10.88 -8.23 1.50
CA ASP A 72 10.94 -7.00 2.29
C ASP A 72 9.52 -6.68 2.78
N PRO A 73 9.09 -7.27 3.92
CA PRO A 73 7.72 -7.20 4.43
C PRO A 73 7.43 -5.85 5.11
N VAL A 74 7.80 -4.76 4.45
CA VAL A 74 7.45 -3.38 4.75
C VAL A 74 6.19 -3.03 3.95
N LEU A 75 5.37 -2.15 4.51
CA LEU A 75 4.20 -1.64 3.81
C LEU A 75 4.60 -0.46 2.91
N TYR A 76 4.42 -0.65 1.61
CA TYR A 76 4.60 0.37 0.58
C TYR A 76 3.26 0.90 0.10
N MET A 77 3.31 2.06 -0.55
CA MET A 77 2.12 2.64 -1.17
C MET A 77 2.47 3.31 -2.49
N TYR A 78 1.80 2.89 -3.57
CA TYR A 78 2.05 3.31 -4.97
C TYR A 78 0.74 3.52 -5.76
N GLN A 79 0.82 4.25 -6.88
CA GLN A 79 -0.28 4.42 -7.84
C GLN A 79 -0.24 3.32 -8.92
N LEU A 80 -0.56 2.09 -8.52
CA LEU A 80 -0.37 0.90 -9.37
C LEU A 80 -1.32 0.79 -10.57
N TRP A 81 -2.42 1.56 -10.59
CA TRP A 81 -3.41 1.43 -11.66
C TRP A 81 -2.86 1.89 -13.01
N ASP A 82 -2.18 3.04 -13.02
CA ASP A 82 -1.63 3.59 -14.26
C ASP A 82 -0.55 2.65 -14.81
N ASP A 83 0.34 2.14 -13.93
CA ASP A 83 1.35 1.15 -14.31
C ASP A 83 0.73 -0.15 -14.88
N TYR A 84 -0.41 -0.60 -14.32
CA TYR A 84 -1.13 -1.78 -14.85
C TYR A 84 -1.77 -1.49 -16.21
N ALA A 85 -2.42 -0.32 -16.34
CA ALA A 85 -3.10 0.09 -17.57
C ALA A 85 -2.11 0.31 -18.74
N ASP A 86 -0.92 0.83 -18.43
CA ASP A 86 0.16 1.04 -19.38
C ASP A 86 0.96 -0.26 -19.67
N GLY A 87 0.75 -1.32 -18.88
CA GLY A 87 1.36 -2.63 -19.05
C GLY A 87 2.75 -2.79 -18.41
N ASP A 88 3.17 -1.81 -17.62
CA ASP A 88 4.41 -1.79 -16.85
C ASP A 88 4.32 -2.63 -15.56
N LEU A 89 3.10 -2.88 -15.07
CA LEU A 89 2.83 -3.79 -13.98
C LEU A 89 2.01 -4.98 -14.47
N ARG A 90 2.46 -6.20 -14.17
CA ARG A 90 1.71 -7.42 -14.53
C ARG A 90 1.26 -8.21 -13.30
N ILE A 91 0.02 -8.69 -13.37
CA ILE A 91 -0.52 -9.66 -12.42
C ILE A 91 0.09 -11.03 -12.72
N LEU A 92 0.67 -11.67 -11.71
CA LEU A 92 1.14 -13.05 -11.82
C LEU A 92 -0.05 -14.00 -11.68
N LEU A 93 -0.15 -15.02 -12.53
CA LEU A 93 -1.15 -16.07 -12.35
C LEU A 93 -0.92 -16.75 -11.00
N GLU A 94 -1.88 -16.58 -10.09
CA GLU A 94 -1.70 -16.97 -8.71
C GLU A 94 -1.96 -18.46 -8.46
N ALA A 95 -1.27 -19.02 -7.46
CA ALA A 95 -1.38 -20.41 -7.05
C ALA A 95 -2.77 -20.74 -6.45
N ALA A 96 -3.06 -22.03 -6.25
CA ALA A 96 -4.37 -22.59 -5.91
C ALA A 96 -5.10 -22.05 -4.65
N ASN A 97 -4.53 -21.10 -3.89
CA ASN A 97 -5.18 -20.50 -2.73
C ASN A 97 -4.69 -19.06 -2.42
N PRO A 98 -5.12 -18.05 -3.21
CA PRO A 98 -4.69 -16.66 -3.06
C PRO A 98 -5.09 -16.04 -1.72
N GLN A 99 -6.26 -16.39 -1.18
CA GLN A 99 -6.77 -15.81 0.08
C GLN A 99 -5.87 -16.14 1.29
N ARG A 100 -5.42 -17.39 1.41
CA ARG A 100 -4.47 -17.75 2.47
C ARG A 100 -3.14 -17.03 2.29
N LYS A 101 -2.76 -16.76 1.04
CA LYS A 101 -1.54 -16.03 0.72
C LYS A 101 -1.66 -14.56 1.17
N THR A 102 -2.76 -13.88 0.86
CA THR A 102 -2.99 -12.51 1.32
C THR A 102 -2.95 -12.43 2.85
N ASP A 103 -3.59 -13.38 3.53
CA ASP A 103 -3.71 -13.37 4.99
C ASP A 103 -2.35 -13.51 5.70
N TRP A 104 -1.45 -14.41 5.26
CA TRP A 104 -0.13 -14.51 5.92
C TRP A 104 0.75 -13.29 5.64
N MET A 105 0.65 -12.65 4.47
CA MET A 105 1.45 -11.45 4.17
C MET A 105 0.97 -10.25 4.99
N VAL A 106 -0.34 -10.09 5.21
CA VAL A 106 -0.83 -9.03 6.12
C VAL A 106 -0.35 -9.27 7.56
N GLU A 107 -0.39 -10.50 8.06
CA GLU A 107 0.13 -10.83 9.40
C GLU A 107 1.63 -10.56 9.53
N THR A 108 2.40 -10.87 8.48
CA THR A 108 3.85 -10.63 8.43
C THR A 108 4.16 -9.13 8.49
N VAL A 109 3.43 -8.32 7.72
CA VAL A 109 3.57 -6.86 7.75
C VAL A 109 3.17 -6.29 9.10
N ILE A 110 2.06 -6.74 9.70
CA ILE A 110 1.65 -6.27 11.04
C ILE A 110 2.74 -6.58 12.07
N SER A 111 3.30 -7.79 12.02
CA SER A 111 4.35 -8.23 12.93
C SER A 111 5.66 -7.46 12.76
N SER A 112 5.98 -7.00 11.54
CA SER A 112 7.21 -6.22 11.28
C SER A 112 7.15 -4.81 11.85
N GLN A 113 5.96 -4.23 12.02
CA GLN A 113 5.78 -2.88 12.56
C GLN A 113 5.83 -2.80 14.09
N HIS A 114 5.74 -3.92 14.80
CA HIS A 114 5.66 -3.99 16.27
C HIS A 114 6.98 -4.42 16.94
N LYS A 115 8.09 -4.40 16.20
CA LYS A 115 9.40 -4.90 16.63
C LYS A 115 10.37 -3.74 16.84
#